data_AF-Q7VTZ1-F1
#
_entry.id   AF-Q7VTZ1-F1
#
_cell.length_a   1.000
_cell.length_b   1.000
_cell.length_c   1.000
_cell.angle_alpha   90.00
_cell.angle_beta   90.00
_cell.angle_gamma   90.00
#
_symmetry.space_group_name_H-M   'P 1'
#
loop_
_entity.id
_entity.type
_entity.pdbx_description
1 polymer ?
#
loop_
_entity_poly.entity_id
_entity_poly.type
_entity_poly.pdbx_seq_one_letter_code
_entity_poly.pdbx_strand_id
1 'polypeptide(L)'
;MGAWRRSAVVALLSAALAAGAAWTAQGWRKDAAIARQAAAFALERDRQAQATVAALEAVREEGRRRTAAVEKARDDAQELAAAAAANAVGARAERDRLRTHANALARAAVARDPDAADGSPTGASAIDLLAYMLSRVSGRAEALAGVADRARIAGLTCERAYEAVRGNVRP
;
A
#
# COMPACT_ATOMS: atom_id res chain seq x y z
N MET A 1 81.07 52.20 -32.63
CA MET A 1 80.43 51.46 -31.52
C MET A 1 78.89 51.42 -31.55
N GLY A 2 78.19 52.15 -32.43
CA GLY A 2 76.72 52.27 -32.40
C GLY A 2 75.91 51.20 -33.17
N ALA A 3 76.45 50.60 -34.23
CA ALA A 3 75.70 49.66 -35.08
C ALA A 3 75.38 48.34 -34.35
N TRP A 4 76.35 47.78 -33.63
CA TRP A 4 76.16 46.52 -32.89
C TRP A 4 75.12 46.63 -31.76
N ARG A 5 75.08 47.78 -31.07
CA ARG A 5 74.05 48.05 -30.03
C ARG A 5 72.64 48.13 -30.62
N ARG A 6 72.46 48.72 -31.81
CA ARG A 6 71.14 48.81 -32.46
C ARG A 6 70.62 47.44 -32.90
N SER A 7 71.49 46.60 -33.47
CA SER A 7 71.14 45.23 -33.85
C SER A 7 70.77 44.37 -32.63
N ALA A 8 71.48 44.53 -31.51
CA ALA A 8 71.17 43.84 -30.27
C ALA A 8 69.79 44.24 -29.70
N VAL A 9 69.44 45.52 -29.74
CA VAL A 9 68.12 46.00 -29.29
C VAL A 9 66.99 45.46 -30.17
N VAL A 10 67.16 45.46 -31.49
CA VAL A 10 66.14 44.91 -32.41
C VAL A 10 65.94 43.41 -32.18
N ALA A 11 67.02 42.65 -31.98
CA ALA A 11 66.95 41.22 -31.69
C ALA A 11 66.24 40.92 -30.36
N LEU A 12 66.46 41.75 -29.33
CA LEU A 12 65.77 41.61 -28.05
C LEU A 12 64.27 41.92 -28.15
N LEU A 13 63.90 42.96 -28.90
CA LEU A 13 62.49 43.32 -29.10
C LEU A 13 61.74 42.26 -29.91
N SER A 14 62.36 41.71 -30.95
CA SER A 14 61.75 40.63 -31.73
C SER A 14 61.60 39.34 -30.91
N ALA A 15 62.60 39.00 -30.10
CA ALA A 15 62.51 37.88 -29.15
C ALA A 15 61.38 38.08 -28.12
N ALA A 16 61.23 39.30 -27.57
CA ALA A 16 60.17 39.61 -26.61
C ALA A 16 58.77 39.51 -27.24
N LEU A 17 58.57 40.02 -28.46
CA LEU A 17 57.32 39.90 -29.20
C LEU A 17 56.99 38.44 -29.53
N ALA A 18 57.98 37.66 -29.98
CA ALA A 18 57.81 36.24 -30.25
C ALA A 18 57.44 35.46 -28.98
N ALA A 19 58.06 35.77 -27.84
CA ALA A 19 57.71 35.17 -26.56
C ALA A 19 56.28 35.52 -26.12
N GLY A 20 55.84 36.77 -26.29
CA GLY A 20 54.47 37.20 -25.99
C GLY A 20 53.43 36.52 -26.89
N ALA A 21 53.71 36.41 -28.19
CA ALA A 21 52.85 35.70 -29.15
C ALA A 21 52.78 34.21 -28.83
N ALA A 22 53.91 33.57 -28.50
CA ALA A 22 53.94 32.17 -28.08
C ALA A 22 53.15 31.96 -26.77
N TRP A 23 53.29 32.87 -25.79
CA TRP A 23 52.57 32.79 -24.51
C TRP A 23 51.05 32.88 -24.70
N THR A 24 50.57 33.83 -25.50
CA THR A 24 49.13 34.00 -25.79
C THR A 24 48.57 32.80 -26.55
N ALA A 25 49.28 32.30 -27.57
CA ALA A 25 48.89 31.10 -28.30
C ALA A 25 48.85 29.86 -27.38
N GLN A 26 49.81 29.73 -26.45
CA GLN A 26 49.82 28.66 -25.44
C GLN A 26 48.63 28.79 -24.49
N GLY A 27 48.26 30.01 -24.10
CA GLY A 27 47.08 30.32 -23.29
C GLY A 27 45.80 29.84 -23.97
N TRP A 28 45.54 30.26 -25.21
CA TRP A 28 44.36 29.84 -25.97
C TRP A 28 44.25 28.33 -26.14
N ARG A 29 45.38 27.64 -26.35
CA ARG A 29 45.39 26.17 -26.42
C ARG A 29 44.99 25.53 -25.10
N LYS A 30 45.43 26.09 -23.98
CA LYS A 30 45.05 25.61 -22.64
C LYS A 30 43.58 25.90 -22.35
N ASP A 31 43.09 27.09 -22.64
CA ASP A 31 41.68 27.45 -22.45
C ASP A 31 40.76 26.56 -23.28
N ALA A 32 41.12 26.28 -24.54
CA ALA A 32 40.39 25.35 -25.38
C ALA A 32 40.42 23.90 -24.85
N ALA A 33 41.53 23.47 -24.23
CA ALA A 33 41.62 22.16 -23.59
C ALA A 33 40.75 22.09 -22.33
N ILE A 34 40.76 23.13 -21.50
CA ILE A 34 39.93 23.25 -20.29
C ILE A 34 38.45 23.28 -20.68
N ALA A 35 38.06 24.06 -21.68
CA ALA A 35 36.68 24.14 -22.16
C ALA A 35 36.18 22.79 -22.67
N ARG A 36 37.01 22.03 -23.40
CA ARG A 36 36.66 20.67 -23.84
C ARG A 36 36.48 19.71 -22.66
N GLN A 37 37.35 19.77 -21.66
CA GLN A 37 37.22 18.96 -20.46
C GLN A 37 35.96 19.34 -19.66
N ALA A 38 35.71 20.62 -19.47
CA ALA A 38 34.50 21.12 -18.78
C ALA A 38 33.23 20.66 -19.50
N ALA A 39 33.18 20.74 -20.83
CA ALA A 39 32.05 20.25 -21.62
C ALA A 39 31.86 18.73 -21.49
N ALA A 40 32.96 17.95 -21.52
CA ALA A 40 32.89 16.50 -21.31
C ALA A 40 32.39 16.15 -19.90
N PHE A 41 32.87 16.85 -18.87
CA PHE A 41 32.40 16.69 -17.49
C PHE A 41 30.93 17.08 -17.32
N ALA A 42 30.48 18.17 -17.96
CA ALA A 42 29.08 18.59 -17.93
C ALA A 42 28.16 17.53 -18.56
N LEU A 43 28.54 16.99 -19.72
CA LEU A 43 27.80 15.92 -20.38
C LEU A 43 27.72 14.66 -19.50
N GLU A 44 28.81 14.29 -18.85
CA GLU A 44 28.85 13.14 -17.94
C GLU A 44 27.97 13.37 -16.70
N ARG A 45 27.99 14.58 -16.11
CA ARG A 45 27.09 14.93 -15.00
C ARG A 45 25.63 14.90 -15.41
N ASP A 46 25.29 15.39 -16.59
CA ASP A 46 23.92 15.36 -17.09
C ASP A 46 23.44 13.94 -17.32
N ARG A 47 24.28 13.07 -17.90
CA ARG A 47 23.97 11.64 -18.05
C ARG A 47 23.78 10.95 -16.71
N GLN A 48 24.64 11.23 -15.74
CA GLN A 48 24.50 10.69 -14.38
C GLN A 48 23.21 11.19 -13.71
N ALA A 49 22.87 12.48 -13.85
CA ALA A 49 21.64 13.04 -13.31
C ALA A 49 20.39 12.42 -13.96
N GLN A 50 20.40 12.22 -15.29
CA GLN A 50 19.30 11.56 -15.98
C GLN A 50 19.17 10.09 -15.57
N ALA A 51 20.30 9.38 -15.43
CA ALA A 51 20.30 7.99 -14.98
C ALA A 51 19.78 7.85 -13.55
N THR A 52 20.12 8.75 -12.64
CA THR A 52 19.59 8.73 -11.27
C THR A 52 18.10 9.06 -11.22
N VAL A 53 17.64 10.05 -12.00
CA VAL A 53 16.21 10.37 -12.11
C VAL A 53 15.43 9.17 -12.66
N ALA A 54 15.89 8.56 -13.75
CA ALA A 54 15.24 7.39 -14.33
C ALA A 54 15.19 6.20 -13.36
N ALA A 55 16.29 5.95 -12.62
CA ALA A 55 16.31 4.92 -11.59
C ALA A 55 15.32 5.20 -10.44
N LEU A 56 15.22 6.44 -9.99
CA LEU A 56 14.25 6.85 -8.96
C LEU A 56 12.81 6.74 -9.45
N GLU A 57 12.53 7.09 -10.70
CA GLU A 57 11.22 6.93 -11.31
C GLU A 57 10.80 5.47 -11.39
N ALA A 58 11.70 4.57 -11.80
CA ALA A 58 11.44 3.14 -11.82
C ALA A 58 11.11 2.59 -10.41
N VAL A 59 11.86 3.01 -9.38
CA VAL A 59 11.58 2.63 -7.98
C VAL A 59 10.24 3.18 -7.49
N ARG A 60 9.91 4.43 -7.85
CA ARG A 60 8.63 5.06 -7.48
C ARG A 60 7.46 4.35 -8.14
N GLU A 61 7.58 3.96 -9.41
CA GLU A 61 6.51 3.28 -10.13
C GLU A 61 6.24 1.89 -9.55
N GLU A 62 7.29 1.13 -9.27
CA GLU A 62 7.16 -0.15 -8.55
C GLU A 62 6.56 0.05 -7.16
N GLY A 63 6.94 1.12 -6.45
CA GLY A 63 6.33 1.53 -5.19
C GLY A 63 4.82 1.79 -5.32
N ARG A 64 4.40 2.58 -6.31
CA ARG A 64 2.98 2.85 -6.59
C ARG A 64 2.20 1.58 -6.90
N ARG A 65 2.77 0.69 -7.72
CA ARG A 65 2.16 -0.60 -8.06
C ARG A 65 1.91 -1.46 -6.80
N ARG A 66 2.90 -1.56 -5.92
CA ARG A 66 2.78 -2.30 -4.65
C ARG A 66 1.75 -1.67 -3.73
N THR A 67 1.78 -0.34 -3.56
CA THR A 67 0.80 0.36 -2.74
C THR A 67 -0.62 0.16 -3.29
N ALA A 68 -0.83 0.30 -4.59
CA ALA A 68 -2.15 0.09 -5.20
C ALA A 68 -2.68 -1.33 -4.98
N ALA A 69 -1.82 -2.35 -5.06
CA ALA A 69 -2.20 -3.73 -4.78
C ALA A 69 -2.58 -3.97 -3.31
N VAL A 70 -1.86 -3.34 -2.37
CA VAL A 70 -2.21 -3.39 -0.93
C VAL A 70 -3.52 -2.68 -0.67
N GLU A 71 -3.76 -1.52 -1.29
CA GLU A 71 -5.02 -0.79 -1.13
C GLU A 71 -6.21 -1.57 -1.69
N LYS A 72 -6.07 -2.24 -2.83
CA LYS A 72 -7.09 -3.16 -3.33
C LYS A 72 -7.39 -4.28 -2.33
N ALA A 73 -6.36 -4.90 -1.75
CA ALA A 73 -6.55 -5.93 -0.74
C ALA A 73 -7.25 -5.42 0.52
N ARG A 74 -6.98 -4.16 0.93
CA ARG A 74 -7.69 -3.49 2.02
C ARG A 74 -9.15 -3.25 1.68
N ASP A 75 -9.44 -2.74 0.49
CA ASP A 75 -10.81 -2.44 0.05
C ASP A 75 -11.66 -3.71 0.00
N ASP A 76 -11.11 -4.79 -0.57
CA ASP A 76 -11.80 -6.08 -0.58
C ASP A 76 -12.06 -6.62 0.85
N ALA A 77 -11.12 -6.41 1.78
CA ALA A 77 -11.28 -6.82 3.17
C ALA A 77 -12.38 -6.02 3.87
N GLN A 78 -12.50 -4.72 3.57
CA GLN A 78 -13.59 -3.88 4.06
C GLN A 78 -14.94 -4.33 3.51
N GLU A 79 -15.03 -4.68 2.23
CA GLU A 79 -16.26 -5.22 1.64
C GLU A 79 -16.67 -6.54 2.30
N LEU A 80 -15.73 -7.46 2.48
CA LEU A 80 -15.98 -8.73 3.19
C LEU A 80 -16.43 -8.49 4.64
N ALA A 81 -15.82 -7.54 5.34
CA ALA A 81 -16.22 -7.17 6.70
C ALA A 81 -17.63 -6.58 6.74
N ALA A 82 -17.98 -5.71 5.80
CA ALA A 82 -19.33 -5.15 5.68
C ALA A 82 -20.37 -6.24 5.38
N ALA A 83 -20.07 -7.16 4.47
CA ALA A 83 -20.94 -8.29 4.15
C ALA A 83 -21.13 -9.23 5.36
N ALA A 84 -20.06 -9.55 6.08
CA ALA A 84 -20.13 -10.36 7.31
C ALA A 84 -20.98 -9.66 8.39
N ALA A 85 -20.82 -8.34 8.56
CA ALA A 85 -21.63 -7.57 9.50
C ALA A 85 -23.12 -7.56 9.11
N ALA A 86 -23.44 -7.37 7.83
CA ALA A 86 -24.81 -7.42 7.33
C ALA A 86 -25.43 -8.82 7.53
N ASN A 87 -24.69 -9.88 7.24
CA ASN A 87 -25.13 -11.26 7.47
C ASN A 87 -25.40 -11.52 8.95
N ALA A 88 -24.54 -11.03 9.86
CA ALA A 88 -24.75 -11.16 11.30
C ALA A 88 -26.02 -10.43 11.76
N VAL A 89 -26.30 -9.23 11.24
CA VAL A 89 -27.55 -8.50 11.52
C VAL A 89 -28.76 -9.27 10.98
N GLY A 90 -28.69 -9.77 9.75
CA GLY A 90 -29.75 -10.59 9.15
C GLY A 90 -30.05 -11.84 9.98
N ALA A 91 -29.01 -12.58 10.38
CA ALA A 91 -29.16 -13.78 11.21
C ALA A 91 -29.81 -13.48 12.58
N ARG A 92 -29.46 -12.36 13.22
CA ARG A 92 -30.11 -11.91 14.46
C ARG A 92 -31.59 -11.58 14.24
N ALA A 93 -31.91 -10.89 13.14
CA ALA A 93 -33.29 -10.56 12.80
C ALA A 93 -34.14 -11.82 12.57
N GLU A 94 -33.63 -12.80 11.82
CA GLU A 94 -34.35 -14.07 11.61
C GLU A 94 -34.52 -14.86 12.90
N ARG A 95 -33.50 -14.89 13.78
CA ARG A 95 -33.61 -15.50 15.11
C ARG A 95 -34.72 -14.84 15.94
N ASP A 96 -34.80 -13.52 15.94
CA ASP A 96 -35.78 -12.78 16.73
C ASP A 96 -37.21 -12.92 16.15
N ARG A 97 -37.35 -13.01 14.82
CA ARG A 97 -38.61 -13.40 14.17
C ARG A 97 -39.02 -14.82 14.56
N LEU A 98 -38.10 -15.79 14.49
CA LEU A 98 -38.38 -17.17 14.89
C LEU A 98 -38.85 -17.25 16.34
N ARG A 99 -38.19 -16.51 17.26
CA ARG A 99 -38.63 -16.40 18.66
C ARG A 99 -40.03 -15.82 18.79
N THR A 100 -40.33 -14.76 18.04
CA THR A 100 -41.65 -14.12 18.04
C THR A 100 -42.74 -15.07 17.55
N HIS A 101 -42.49 -15.79 16.45
CA HIS A 101 -43.41 -16.79 15.90
C HIS A 101 -43.62 -17.97 16.86
N ALA A 102 -42.55 -18.50 17.46
CA ALA A 102 -42.63 -19.57 18.44
C ALA A 102 -43.47 -19.14 19.66
N ASN A 103 -43.25 -17.93 20.18
CA ASN A 103 -44.04 -17.39 21.28
C ASN A 103 -45.52 -17.18 20.89
N ALA A 104 -45.81 -16.77 19.65
CA ALA A 104 -47.18 -16.63 19.17
C ALA A 104 -47.89 -17.99 19.06
N LEU A 105 -47.20 -19.01 18.53
CA LEU A 105 -47.71 -20.38 18.47
C LEU A 105 -47.97 -20.95 19.86
N ALA A 106 -47.05 -20.74 20.80
CA ALA A 106 -47.22 -21.17 22.19
C ALA A 106 -48.47 -20.55 22.84
N ARG A 107 -48.68 -19.23 22.66
CA ARG A 107 -49.89 -18.54 23.15
C ARG A 107 -51.16 -19.05 22.48
N ALA A 108 -51.13 -19.31 21.17
CA ALA A 108 -52.29 -19.83 20.44
C ALA A 108 -52.66 -21.25 20.87
N ALA A 109 -51.68 -22.09 21.20
CA ALA A 109 -51.91 -23.42 21.75
C ALA A 109 -52.62 -23.35 23.11
N VAL A 110 -52.12 -22.50 24.03
CA VAL A 110 -52.74 -22.24 25.35
C VAL A 110 -54.18 -21.72 25.21
N ALA A 111 -54.44 -20.85 24.23
CA ALA A 111 -55.78 -20.32 24.01
C ALA A 111 -56.78 -21.36 23.45
N ARG A 112 -56.32 -22.39 22.73
CA ARG A 112 -57.17 -23.48 22.20
C ARG A 112 -57.41 -24.58 23.23
N ASP A 113 -56.45 -24.82 24.11
CA ASP A 113 -56.51 -25.83 25.14
C ASP A 113 -55.92 -25.26 26.44
N PRO A 114 -56.76 -24.73 27.35
CA PRO A 114 -56.31 -24.16 28.62
C PRO A 114 -55.59 -25.20 29.50
N ASP A 115 -55.94 -26.48 29.40
CA ASP A 115 -55.30 -27.57 30.13
C ASP A 115 -53.86 -27.82 29.61
N ALA A 116 -53.56 -27.41 28.37
CA ALA A 116 -52.19 -27.39 27.84
C ALA A 116 -51.32 -26.29 28.48
N ALA A 117 -51.92 -25.26 29.08
CA ALA A 117 -51.22 -24.27 29.90
C ALA A 117 -50.88 -24.82 31.29
N ASP A 118 -51.74 -25.70 31.81
CA ASP A 118 -51.61 -26.43 33.08
C ASP A 118 -50.74 -27.69 32.97
N GLY A 119 -49.89 -27.76 31.93
CA GLY A 119 -48.78 -28.70 31.91
C GLY A 119 -48.07 -28.67 33.26
N SER A 120 -47.81 -29.85 33.84
CA SER A 120 -47.33 -29.95 35.22
C SER A 120 -46.18 -28.96 35.49
N PRO A 121 -45.96 -28.50 36.74
CA PRO A 121 -44.87 -27.58 37.07
C PRO A 121 -43.50 -28.04 36.52
N THR A 122 -43.33 -29.36 36.36
CA THR A 122 -42.18 -30.02 35.76
C THR A 122 -42.06 -29.82 34.23
N GLY A 123 -43.18 -29.73 33.51
CA GLY A 123 -43.23 -29.46 32.07
C GLY A 123 -42.96 -28.00 31.70
N ALA A 124 -43.54 -27.04 32.44
CA ALA A 124 -43.25 -25.61 32.27
C ALA A 124 -41.75 -25.30 32.48
N SER A 125 -41.16 -25.87 33.54
CA SER A 125 -39.72 -25.72 33.82
C SER A 125 -38.82 -26.38 32.76
N ALA A 126 -39.27 -27.45 32.10
CA ALA A 126 -38.55 -28.07 30.98
C ALA A 126 -38.53 -27.19 29.72
N ILE A 127 -39.64 -26.49 29.42
CA ILE A 127 -39.71 -25.55 28.28
C ILE A 127 -38.82 -24.33 28.54
N ASP A 128 -38.84 -23.79 29.76
CA ASP A 128 -37.96 -22.67 30.14
C ASP A 128 -36.48 -23.05 30.06
N LEU A 129 -36.13 -24.27 30.46
CA LEU A 129 -34.78 -24.81 30.31
C LEU A 129 -34.36 -24.91 28.84
N LEU A 130 -35.24 -25.42 27.96
CA LEU A 130 -34.98 -25.49 26.52
C LEU A 130 -34.80 -24.11 25.90
N ALA A 131 -35.62 -23.12 26.28
CA ALA A 131 -35.48 -21.74 25.81
C ALA A 131 -34.16 -21.11 26.28
N TYR A 132 -33.77 -21.34 27.54
CA TYR A 132 -32.48 -20.90 28.09
C TYR A 132 -31.29 -21.56 27.36
N MET A 133 -31.34 -22.87 27.14
CA MET A 133 -30.31 -23.61 26.43
C MET A 133 -30.19 -23.16 24.97
N LEU A 134 -31.32 -22.98 24.27
CA LEU A 134 -31.34 -22.46 22.91
C LEU A 134 -30.71 -21.07 22.86
N SER A 135 -31.06 -20.17 23.79
CA SER A 135 -30.44 -18.83 23.88
C SER A 135 -28.92 -18.91 24.07
N ARG A 136 -28.44 -19.78 24.96
CA ARG A 136 -27.00 -20.01 25.22
C ARG A 136 -26.27 -20.57 24.00
N VAL A 137 -26.86 -21.55 23.32
CA VAL A 137 -26.27 -22.18 22.13
C VAL A 137 -26.23 -21.19 20.97
N SER A 138 -27.33 -20.50 20.70
CA SER A 138 -27.38 -19.48 19.65
C SER A 138 -26.41 -18.33 19.90
N GLY A 139 -26.28 -17.85 21.15
CA GLY A 139 -25.31 -16.81 21.50
C GLY A 139 -23.86 -17.26 21.32
N ARG A 140 -23.54 -18.51 21.67
CA ARG A 140 -22.20 -19.08 21.41
C ARG A 140 -21.92 -19.28 19.93
N ALA A 141 -22.91 -19.75 19.17
CA ALA A 141 -22.78 -19.90 17.72
C ALA A 141 -22.52 -18.55 17.04
N GLU A 142 -23.21 -17.49 17.48
CA GLU A 142 -22.99 -16.13 16.98
C GLU A 142 -21.58 -15.62 17.29
N ALA A 143 -21.11 -15.83 18.53
CA ALA A 143 -19.75 -15.45 18.91
C ALA A 143 -18.68 -16.20 18.11
N LEU A 144 -18.88 -17.51 17.90
CA LEU A 144 -17.98 -18.34 17.11
C LEU A 144 -17.96 -17.93 15.63
N ALA A 145 -19.12 -17.67 15.04
CA ALA A 145 -19.23 -17.17 13.67
C ALA A 145 -18.49 -15.83 13.51
N GLY A 146 -18.65 -14.90 14.46
CA GLY A 146 -17.93 -13.63 14.43
C GLY A 146 -16.41 -13.78 14.53
N VAL A 147 -15.90 -14.75 15.31
CA VAL A 147 -14.47 -15.07 15.35
C VAL A 147 -14.01 -15.67 14.02
N ALA A 148 -14.78 -16.60 13.46
CA ALA A 148 -14.46 -17.26 12.19
C ALA A 148 -14.43 -16.26 11.02
N ASP A 149 -15.39 -15.34 10.95
CA ASP A 149 -15.42 -14.29 9.92
C ASP A 149 -14.19 -13.37 10.02
N ARG A 150 -13.84 -12.92 11.23
CA ARG A 150 -12.64 -12.09 11.43
C ARG A 150 -11.35 -12.83 11.06
N ALA A 151 -11.24 -14.09 11.47
CA ALA A 151 -10.07 -14.92 11.15
C ALA A 151 -9.96 -15.14 9.63
N ARG A 152 -11.07 -15.40 8.95
CA ARG A 152 -11.11 -15.56 7.49
C ARG A 152 -10.72 -14.27 6.77
N ILE A 153 -11.29 -13.14 7.15
CA ILE A 153 -10.98 -11.84 6.54
C ILE A 153 -9.50 -11.50 6.73
N ALA A 154 -8.97 -11.68 7.94
CA ALA A 154 -7.56 -11.46 8.22
C ALA A 154 -6.67 -12.39 7.39
N GLY A 155 -6.99 -13.69 7.30
CA GLY A 155 -6.25 -14.66 6.50
C GLY A 155 -6.20 -14.30 5.02
N LEU A 156 -7.36 -13.99 4.42
CA LEU A 156 -7.46 -13.58 3.02
C LEU A 156 -6.70 -12.27 2.74
N THR A 157 -6.73 -11.33 3.68
CA THR A 157 -5.99 -10.07 3.56
C THR A 157 -4.48 -10.31 3.59
N CYS A 158 -4.00 -11.15 4.51
CA CYS A 158 -2.60 -11.55 4.60
C CYS A 158 -2.12 -12.24 3.32
N GLU A 159 -2.91 -13.18 2.78
CA GLU A 159 -2.58 -13.88 1.54
C GLU A 159 -2.47 -12.91 0.36
N ARG A 160 -3.45 -12.01 0.19
CA ARG A 160 -3.44 -11.01 -0.89
C ARG A 160 -2.31 -10.00 -0.76
N ALA A 161 -2.04 -9.52 0.46
CA ALA A 161 -0.91 -8.63 0.72
C ALA A 161 0.43 -9.31 0.41
N TYR A 162 0.56 -10.60 0.74
CA TYR A 162 1.76 -11.37 0.43
C TYR A 162 1.96 -11.56 -1.08
N GLU A 163 0.91 -11.92 -1.82
CA GLU A 163 0.99 -12.03 -3.28
C GLU A 163 1.23 -10.66 -3.95
N ALA A 164 0.74 -9.56 -3.38
CA ALA A 164 1.04 -8.20 -3.80
C ALA A 164 2.53 -7.86 -3.65
N VAL A 165 3.14 -8.23 -2.52
CA VAL A 165 4.59 -8.04 -2.30
C VAL A 165 5.43 -8.91 -3.24
N ARG A 166 4.96 -10.13 -3.57
CA ARG A 166 5.66 -11.03 -4.51
C ARG A 166 5.44 -10.71 -5.99
N GLY A 167 4.56 -9.76 -6.33
CA GLY A 167 4.27 -9.39 -7.72
C GLY A 167 3.40 -10.40 -8.48
N ASN A 168 2.76 -11.34 -7.77
CA ASN A 168 1.94 -12.43 -8.30
C ASN A 168 0.43 -12.09 -8.28
N VAL A 169 0.08 -10.81 -8.24
CA VAL A 169 -1.32 -10.36 -8.23
C VAL A 169 -2.02 -10.88 -9.48
N ARG A 170 -2.89 -11.89 -9.31
CA ARG A 170 -3.78 -12.33 -10.39
C ARG A 170 -4.77 -11.19 -10.70
N PRO A 171 -4.99 -10.86 -11.98
CA PRO A 171 -5.88 -9.78 -12.39
C PRO A 171 -7.31 -9.98 -11.86
#